data_AF-A0A357IVZ0-F1
#
_entry.id   AF-A0A357IVZ0-F1
#
_cell.length_a   1.000
_cell.length_b   1.000
_cell.length_c   1.000
_cell.angle_alpha   90.00
_cell.angle_beta   90.00
_cell.angle_gamma   90.00
#
_symmetry.space_group_name_H-M   'P 1'
#
loop_
_entity.id
_entity.type
_entity.pdbx_description
1 polymer ?
#
loop_
_entity_poly.entity_id
_entity_poly.type
_entity_poly.pdbx_seq_one_letter_code
_entity_poly.pdbx_strand_id
1 'polypeptide(L)'
;MRRLAQCPPDIYDFSSLDSTGPVPLALAQDVIFHLGGGALEKKDRNHLIQLQTKRPTEAAFLMLGCYVLSHPIFLRRSELIPGCISLFQTGFSELADVSRARDFVLNTERREELVRLCLRSLAIRPSGESKESFKNRWESLDSVRRVELMQKAAQLRKRQEELRKAMEEKAAREAASKWSRE
;
A
#
# COMPACT_ATOMS: atom_id res chain seq x y z
N MET A 1 16.16 -0.27 -6.89
CA MET A 1 15.40 -1.53 -7.03
C MET A 1 16.18 -2.80 -6.69
N ARG A 2 17.49 -2.89 -7.00
CA ARG A 2 18.32 -4.06 -6.67
C ARG A 2 18.28 -4.48 -5.19
N ARG A 3 18.20 -3.51 -4.27
CA ARG A 3 18.12 -3.78 -2.82
C ARG A 3 16.94 -4.69 -2.47
N LEU A 4 15.70 -4.35 -2.84
CA LEU A 4 14.53 -5.20 -2.56
C LEU A 4 14.64 -6.59 -3.20
N ALA A 5 15.35 -6.74 -4.33
CA ALA A 5 15.64 -8.05 -4.92
C ALA A 5 16.49 -8.96 -4.02
N GLN A 6 17.27 -8.34 -3.13
CA GLN A 6 18.20 -8.98 -2.20
C GLN A 6 17.63 -8.98 -0.77
N CYS A 7 16.34 -8.69 -0.63
CA CYS A 7 15.66 -8.75 0.65
C CYS A 7 15.70 -10.20 1.18
N PRO A 8 16.10 -10.43 2.44
CA PRO A 8 16.06 -11.76 3.03
C PRO A 8 14.62 -12.35 3.03
N PRO A 9 14.45 -13.65 2.74
CA PRO A 9 13.15 -14.33 2.79
C PRO A 9 12.38 -14.11 4.08
N ASP A 10 13.09 -14.15 5.21
CA ASP A 10 12.52 -13.99 6.56
C ASP A 10 11.71 -12.68 6.74
N ILE A 11 11.94 -11.67 5.89
CA ILE A 11 11.21 -10.40 5.92
C ILE A 11 9.86 -10.48 5.21
N TYR A 12 9.81 -11.09 4.02
CA TYR A 12 8.59 -11.11 3.19
C TYR A 12 7.78 -12.40 3.30
N ASP A 13 8.37 -13.43 3.89
CA ASP A 13 7.72 -14.67 4.31
C ASP A 13 7.37 -14.64 5.80
N PHE A 14 7.39 -13.44 6.39
CA PHE A 14 7.09 -13.22 7.79
C PHE A 14 5.76 -13.88 8.20
N SER A 15 5.85 -14.76 9.19
CA SER A 15 4.75 -15.42 9.87
C SER A 15 4.78 -15.01 11.34
N SER A 16 3.70 -14.39 11.82
CA SER A 16 3.60 -13.96 13.22
C SER A 16 3.61 -15.12 14.21
N LEU A 17 3.39 -16.35 13.74
CA LEU A 17 3.37 -17.57 14.56
C LEU A 17 4.77 -18.06 14.92
N ASP A 18 5.79 -17.73 14.12
CA ASP A 18 7.15 -18.27 14.26
C ASP A 18 8.13 -17.29 14.93
N SER A 19 7.69 -16.05 15.19
CA SER A 19 8.52 -14.98 15.74
C SER A 19 8.56 -14.99 17.28
N THR A 20 9.75 -15.02 17.87
CA THR A 20 9.97 -15.00 19.33
C THR A 20 9.94 -13.60 19.96
N GLY A 21 9.51 -12.56 19.24
CA GLY A 21 9.46 -11.18 19.72
C GLY A 21 8.84 -10.19 18.73
N PRO A 22 8.76 -8.89 19.09
CA PRO A 22 8.11 -7.87 18.27
C PRO A 22 9.03 -7.39 17.13
N VAL A 23 9.23 -8.21 16.10
CA VAL A 23 10.19 -7.96 15.00
C VAL A 23 9.93 -6.64 14.26
N PRO A 24 8.69 -6.27 13.88
CA PRO A 24 8.41 -4.99 13.22
C PRO A 24 8.78 -3.78 14.09
N LEU A 25 8.58 -3.88 15.41
CA LEU A 25 9.00 -2.83 16.35
C LEU A 25 10.52 -2.65 16.35
N ALA A 26 11.27 -3.74 16.45
CA ALA A 26 12.73 -3.68 16.47
C ALA A 26 13.27 -3.02 15.20
N LEU A 27 12.79 -3.44 14.02
CA LEU A 27 13.20 -2.87 12.74
C LEU A 27 12.82 -1.38 12.60
N ALA A 28 11.62 -0.99 13.03
CA ALA A 28 11.21 0.41 13.02
C ALA A 28 12.10 1.26 13.95
N GLN A 29 12.39 0.77 15.16
CA GLN A 29 13.26 1.44 16.12
C GLN A 29 14.68 1.62 15.57
N ASP A 30 15.22 0.60 14.90
CA ASP A 30 16.54 0.67 14.27
C ASP A 30 16.57 1.70 13.13
N VAL A 31 15.51 1.77 12.31
CA VAL A 31 15.41 2.79 11.27
C VAL A 31 15.41 4.18 11.90
N ILE A 32 14.58 4.43 12.91
CA ILE A 32 14.55 5.74 13.60
C ILE A 32 15.91 6.09 14.20
N PHE A 33 16.59 5.13 14.83
CA PHE A 33 17.93 5.33 15.36
C PHE A 33 18.94 5.69 14.26
N HIS A 34 18.93 4.98 13.13
CA HIS A 34 19.79 5.26 11.99
C HIS A 34 19.53 6.60 11.31
N LEU A 35 18.30 7.12 11.39
CA LEU A 35 17.96 8.48 10.96
C LEU A 35 18.52 9.56 11.91
N GLY A 36 19.02 9.18 13.09
CA GLY A 36 19.47 10.10 14.14
C GLY A 36 18.40 10.41 15.18
N GLY A 37 17.35 9.59 15.25
CA GLY A 37 16.27 9.69 16.22
C GLY A 37 16.54 8.94 17.53
N GLY A 38 15.67 9.17 18.51
CA GLY A 38 15.68 8.47 19.79
C GLY A 38 14.75 7.25 19.82
N ALA A 39 14.39 6.84 21.03
CA ALA A 39 13.37 5.82 21.24
C ALA A 39 12.01 6.27 20.70
N LEU A 40 11.28 5.36 20.05
CA LEU A 40 9.89 5.57 19.66
C LEU A 40 9.02 5.83 20.89
N GLU A 41 8.00 6.68 20.73
CA GLU A 41 7.05 6.94 21.80
C GLU A 41 6.25 5.68 22.16
N LYS A 42 5.79 5.60 23.40
CA LYS A 42 5.02 4.45 23.90
C LYS A 42 3.83 4.10 23.01
N LYS A 43 3.15 5.11 22.46
CA LYS A 43 2.01 4.92 21.55
C LYS A 43 2.40 4.19 20.26
N ASP A 44 3.53 4.58 19.65
CA ASP A 44 4.04 4.02 18.40
C ASP A 44 4.52 2.60 18.62
N ARG A 45 5.23 2.38 19.74
CA ARG A 45 5.68 1.06 20.15
C ARG A 45 4.52 0.08 20.31
N ASN A 46 3.47 0.50 21.01
CA ASN A 46 2.28 -0.31 21.21
C ASN A 46 1.56 -0.63 19.89
N HIS A 47 1.46 0.36 18.99
CA HIS A 47 0.88 0.15 17.67
C HIS A 47 1.66 -0.93 16.88
N LEU A 48 2.98 -0.83 16.82
CA LEU A 48 3.83 -1.79 16.08
C LEU A 48 3.79 -3.21 16.67
N ILE A 49 3.71 -3.34 17.99
CA ILE A 49 3.51 -4.63 18.65
C ILE A 49 2.17 -5.25 18.25
N GLN A 50 1.10 -4.46 18.23
CA GLN A 50 -0.23 -4.94 17.84
C GLN A 50 -0.31 -5.27 16.35
N LEU A 51 0.42 -4.52 15.51
CA LEU A 51 0.43 -4.72 14.06
C LEU A 51 0.87 -6.14 13.70
N GLN A 52 1.91 -6.64 14.36
CA GLN A 52 2.45 -7.98 14.14
C GLN A 52 1.38 -9.08 14.26
N THR A 53 0.49 -8.98 15.24
CA THR A 53 -0.51 -10.02 15.52
C THR A 53 -1.85 -9.76 14.85
N LYS A 54 -2.28 -8.50 14.78
CA LYS A 54 -3.60 -8.13 14.23
C LYS A 54 -3.60 -8.00 12.71
N ARG A 55 -2.49 -7.57 12.11
CA ARG A 55 -2.37 -7.33 10.66
C ARG A 55 -0.99 -7.81 10.16
N PRO A 56 -0.73 -9.12 10.16
CA PRO A 56 0.57 -9.68 9.80
C PRO A 56 1.03 -9.31 8.38
N THR A 57 0.10 -9.16 7.42
CA THR A 57 0.44 -8.69 6.07
C THR A 57 0.97 -7.25 6.07
N GLU A 58 0.32 -6.37 6.84
CA GLU A 58 0.77 -4.98 6.99
C GLU A 58 2.10 -4.92 7.73
N ALA A 59 2.30 -5.75 8.75
CA ALA A 59 3.58 -5.91 9.43
C ALA A 59 4.70 -6.31 8.44
N ALA A 60 4.45 -7.27 7.55
CA ALA A 60 5.43 -7.66 6.52
C ALA A 60 5.77 -6.50 5.56
N PHE A 61 4.77 -5.71 5.14
CA PHE A 61 5.02 -4.49 4.36
C PHE A 61 5.84 -3.46 5.12
N LEU A 62 5.56 -3.27 6.41
CA LEU A 62 6.35 -2.39 7.26
C LEU A 62 7.80 -2.84 7.32
N MET A 63 8.05 -4.14 7.51
CA MET A 63 9.40 -4.68 7.56
C MET A 63 10.13 -4.51 6.23
N LEU A 64 9.45 -4.69 5.09
CA LEU A 64 9.99 -4.35 3.77
C LEU A 64 10.29 -2.85 3.64
N GLY A 65 9.40 -1.99 4.15
CA GLY A 65 9.62 -0.55 4.24
C GLY A 65 10.88 -0.21 5.05
N CYS A 66 11.05 -0.81 6.23
CA CYS A 66 12.26 -0.66 7.04
C CYS A 66 13.51 -1.13 6.28
N TYR A 67 13.42 -2.23 5.52
CA TYR A 67 14.52 -2.70 4.69
C TYR A 67 14.87 -1.72 3.55
N VAL A 68 13.89 -1.04 2.95
CA VAL A 68 14.14 0.07 2.00
C VAL A 68 14.80 1.25 2.71
N LEU A 69 14.28 1.65 3.86
CA LEU A 69 14.72 2.82 4.61
C LEU A 69 16.07 2.64 5.32
N SER A 70 16.54 1.40 5.47
CA SER A 70 17.92 1.12 5.91
C SER A 70 18.97 1.37 4.82
N HIS A 71 18.58 1.81 3.62
CA HIS A 71 19.53 2.20 2.58
C HIS A 71 20.37 3.41 3.02
N PRO A 72 21.69 3.44 2.72
CA PRO A 72 22.60 4.51 3.16
C PRO A 72 22.15 5.95 2.87
N ILE A 73 21.36 6.15 1.81
CA ILE A 73 20.83 7.47 1.40
C ILE A 73 19.92 8.13 2.46
N PHE A 74 19.38 7.35 3.39
CA PHE A 74 18.49 7.85 4.44
C PHE A 74 19.24 8.11 5.76
N LEU A 75 20.45 7.58 5.95
CA LEU A 75 21.16 7.64 7.23
C LEU A 75 21.42 9.09 7.67
N ARG A 76 21.27 9.34 8.98
CA ARG A 76 21.50 10.63 9.64
C ARG A 76 20.65 11.79 9.10
N ARG A 77 19.47 11.48 8.56
CA ARG A 77 18.49 12.45 8.09
C ARG A 77 17.30 12.54 9.04
N SER A 78 17.52 13.21 10.17
CA SER A 78 16.53 13.30 11.25
C SER A 78 15.26 14.05 10.83
N GLU A 79 15.33 14.86 9.77
CA GLU A 79 14.17 15.53 9.18
C GLU A 79 13.12 14.56 8.61
N LEU A 80 13.50 13.30 8.34
CA LEU A 80 12.62 12.27 7.79
C LEU A 80 11.83 11.51 8.86
N ILE A 81 12.20 11.64 10.14
CA ILE A 81 11.62 10.87 11.25
C ILE A 81 10.08 11.02 11.31
N PRO A 82 9.48 12.23 11.22
CA PRO A 82 8.03 12.35 11.27
C PRO A 82 7.33 11.60 10.13
N GLY A 83 7.90 11.65 8.93
CA GLY A 83 7.39 10.92 7.76
C GLY A 83 7.51 9.41 7.93
N CYS A 84 8.61 8.92 8.51
CA CYS A 84 8.79 7.51 8.84
C CYS A 84 7.77 7.03 9.87
N ILE A 85 7.54 7.80 10.94
CA ILE A 85 6.54 7.44 11.97
C ILE A 85 5.14 7.37 11.33
N SER A 86 4.76 8.37 10.53
CA SER A 86 3.46 8.36 9.82
C SER A 86 3.32 7.16 8.88
N LEU A 87 4.38 6.85 8.12
CA LEU A 87 4.45 5.68 7.24
C LEU A 87 4.30 4.37 8.03
N PHE A 88 4.96 4.24 9.17
CA PHE A 88 4.89 3.04 10.02
C PHE A 88 3.54 2.86 10.71
N GLN A 89 2.81 3.93 10.97
CA GLN A 89 1.49 3.85 11.61
C GLN A 89 0.36 3.49 10.65
N THR A 90 0.44 3.92 9.39
CA THR A 90 -0.72 3.84 8.48
C THR A 90 -0.36 3.65 7.01
N GLY A 91 0.87 3.97 6.60
CA GLY A 91 1.22 4.12 5.19
C GLY A 91 1.27 2.81 4.40
N PHE A 92 1.15 1.65 5.06
CA PHE A 92 1.10 0.34 4.42
C PHE A 92 -0.27 -0.34 4.48
N SER A 93 -1.24 0.22 5.20
CA SER A 93 -2.55 -0.40 5.44
C SER A 93 -3.27 -0.74 4.14
N GLU A 94 -3.50 0.25 3.28
CA GLU A 94 -4.26 0.06 2.04
C GLU A 94 -3.57 -0.92 1.09
N LEU A 95 -2.23 -0.89 1.04
CA LEU A 95 -1.45 -1.80 0.21
C LEU A 95 -1.55 -3.25 0.71
N ALA A 96 -1.56 -3.43 2.03
CA ALA A 96 -1.73 -4.73 2.68
C ALA A 96 -3.12 -5.32 2.48
N ASP A 97 -4.15 -4.49 2.28
CA ASP A 97 -5.52 -4.93 2.03
C ASP A 97 -5.71 -5.49 0.61
N VAL A 98 -4.86 -5.10 -0.33
CA VAL A 98 -5.01 -5.47 -1.75
C VAL A 98 -3.88 -6.33 -2.31
N SER A 99 -2.82 -6.61 -1.54
CA SER A 99 -1.64 -7.30 -2.04
C SER A 99 -0.85 -8.03 -0.94
N ARG A 100 0.06 -8.93 -1.36
CA ARG A 100 0.95 -9.67 -0.47
C ARG A 100 2.37 -9.12 -0.54
N ALA A 101 3.05 -9.02 0.60
CA ALA A 101 4.42 -8.51 0.70
C ALA A 101 5.41 -9.25 -0.22
N ARG A 102 5.30 -10.57 -0.33
CA ARG A 102 6.13 -11.40 -1.23
C ARG A 102 6.14 -10.92 -2.69
N ASP A 103 5.01 -10.44 -3.21
CA ASP A 103 4.89 -9.98 -4.60
C ASP A 103 5.77 -8.75 -4.86
N PHE A 104 6.05 -7.96 -3.82
CA PHE A 104 6.86 -6.75 -3.85
C PHE A 104 8.36 -7.02 -3.79
N VAL A 105 8.78 -8.28 -3.67
CA VAL A 105 10.18 -8.70 -3.80
C VAL A 105 10.41 -9.37 -5.14
N LEU A 106 9.47 -10.23 -5.56
CA LEU A 106 9.62 -11.04 -6.77
C LEU A 106 9.36 -10.26 -8.07
N ASN A 107 8.50 -9.24 -8.04
CA ASN A 107 8.13 -8.48 -9.24
C ASN A 107 8.85 -7.12 -9.29
N THR A 108 9.43 -6.76 -10.43
CA THR A 108 10.18 -5.51 -10.64
C THR A 108 9.32 -4.26 -10.49
N GLU A 109 8.13 -4.22 -11.08
CA GLU A 109 7.24 -3.06 -11.00
C GLU A 109 6.73 -2.87 -9.57
N ARG A 110 6.38 -3.96 -8.89
CA ARG A 110 5.96 -3.92 -7.49
C ARG A 110 7.09 -3.43 -6.58
N ARG A 111 8.33 -3.86 -6.81
CA ARG A 111 9.50 -3.29 -6.11
C ARG A 111 9.57 -1.77 -6.27
N GLU A 112 9.31 -1.25 -7.47
CA GLU A 112 9.27 0.19 -7.72
C GLU A 112 8.12 0.86 -6.96
N GLU A 113 6.94 0.26 -6.97
CA GLU A 113 5.77 0.74 -6.26
C GLU A 113 6.06 0.94 -4.77
N LEU A 114 6.60 -0.07 -4.07
CA LEU A 114 6.93 0.07 -2.64
C LEU A 114 7.99 1.14 -2.38
N VAL A 115 9.06 1.19 -3.21
CA VAL A 115 10.10 2.23 -3.05
C VAL A 115 9.49 3.62 -3.22
N ARG A 116 8.63 3.81 -4.23
CA ARG A 116 7.98 5.11 -4.47
C ARG A 116 6.98 5.46 -3.39
N LEU A 117 6.29 4.48 -2.80
CA LEU A 117 5.44 4.70 -1.62
C LEU A 117 6.27 5.27 -0.46
N CYS A 118 7.40 4.62 -0.13
CA CYS A 118 8.29 5.11 0.92
C CYS A 118 8.80 6.53 0.61
N LEU A 119 9.30 6.78 -0.60
CA LEU A 119 9.80 8.11 -0.99
C LEU A 119 8.71 9.19 -0.92
N ARG A 120 7.50 8.87 -1.38
CA ARG A 120 6.34 9.76 -1.35
C ARG A 120 5.97 10.13 0.09
N SER A 121 5.91 9.16 1.00
CA SER A 121 5.59 9.40 2.41
C SER A 121 6.65 10.24 3.13
N LEU A 122 7.88 10.24 2.62
CA LEU A 122 8.97 11.07 3.13
C LEU A 122 9.14 12.40 2.37
N ALA A 123 8.24 12.70 1.43
CA ALA A 123 8.35 13.87 0.54
C ALA A 123 9.70 13.97 -0.21
N ILE A 124 10.32 12.82 -0.50
CA ILE A 124 11.58 12.72 -1.27
C ILE A 124 11.26 12.30 -2.71
N ARG A 125 12.08 12.76 -3.65
CA ARG A 125 12.09 12.30 -5.04
C ARG A 125 13.45 11.71 -5.40
N PRO A 126 13.52 10.74 -6.33
CA PRO A 126 14.75 10.33 -6.97
C PRO A 126 15.49 11.53 -7.60
N SER A 127 16.82 11.49 -7.58
CA SER A 127 17.65 12.53 -8.20
C SER A 127 17.36 12.63 -9.70
N GLY A 128 17.23 13.85 -10.22
CA GLY A 128 16.93 14.13 -11.62
C GLY A 128 15.47 13.93 -12.05
N GLU A 129 14.58 13.47 -11.16
CA GLU A 129 13.17 13.28 -11.49
C GLU A 129 12.34 14.53 -11.14
N SER A 130 11.57 15.06 -12.10
CA SER A 130 10.64 16.17 -11.87
C SER A 130 9.47 15.75 -10.97
N LYS A 131 8.75 16.73 -10.40
CA LYS A 131 7.58 16.46 -9.56
C LYS A 131 6.47 15.77 -10.38
N GLU A 132 6.27 16.24 -11.59
CA GLU A 132 5.29 15.72 -12.56
C GLU A 132 5.66 14.29 -12.97
N SER A 133 6.94 14.04 -13.28
CA SER A 133 7.41 12.70 -13.65
C SER A 133 7.21 11.70 -12.50
N PHE A 134 7.58 12.09 -11.27
CA PHE A 134 7.39 11.25 -10.09
C PHE A 134 5.91 10.93 -9.87
N LYS A 135 5.04 11.95 -9.97
CA LYS A 135 3.59 11.77 -9.82
C LYS A 135 3.05 10.82 -10.89
N ASN A 136 3.34 11.06 -12.17
CA ASN A 136 2.86 10.23 -13.27
C ASN A 136 3.31 8.78 -13.10
N ARG A 137 4.58 8.55 -12.70
CA ARG A 137 5.09 7.21 -12.48
C ARG A 137 4.42 6.53 -11.28
N TRP A 138 4.20 7.24 -10.17
CA TRP A 138 3.43 6.73 -9.04
C TRP A 138 2.03 6.30 -9.47
N GLU A 139 1.30 7.17 -10.18
CA GLU A 139 -0.07 6.89 -10.63
C GLU A 139 -0.15 5.66 -11.55
N SER A 140 0.91 5.38 -12.31
CA SER A 140 0.98 4.18 -13.15
C SER A 140 1.22 2.87 -12.38
N LEU A 141 1.75 2.95 -11.15
CA LEU A 141 2.14 1.80 -10.34
C LEU A 141 1.15 1.49 -9.20
N ASP A 142 0.43 2.50 -8.71
CA ASP A 142 -0.43 2.46 -7.53
C ASP A 142 -1.52 1.36 -7.60
N SER A 143 -1.26 0.24 -6.92
CA SER A 143 -2.15 -0.92 -6.87
C SER A 143 -3.45 -0.62 -6.16
N VAL A 144 -3.41 0.22 -5.11
CA VAL A 144 -4.60 0.64 -4.36
C VAL A 144 -5.54 1.39 -5.30
N ARG A 145 -5.02 2.41 -5.98
CA ARG A 145 -5.78 3.18 -6.97
C ARG A 145 -6.32 2.31 -8.10
N ARG A 146 -5.55 1.34 -8.58
CA ARG A 146 -5.99 0.40 -9.62
C ARG A 146 -7.20 -0.42 -9.15
N VAL A 147 -7.15 -0.97 -7.94
CA VAL A 147 -8.27 -1.74 -7.37
C VAL A 147 -9.51 -0.86 -7.22
N GLU A 148 -9.37 0.36 -6.71
CA GLU A 148 -10.49 1.30 -6.59
C GLU A 148 -11.15 1.62 -7.93
N LEU A 149 -10.34 1.87 -8.98
CA LEU A 149 -10.85 2.16 -10.32
C LEU A 149 -11.62 0.97 -10.90
N MET A 150 -11.11 -0.26 -10.69
CA MET A 150 -11.80 -1.47 -11.11
C MET A 150 -13.15 -1.65 -10.40
N GLN A 151 -13.21 -1.40 -9.09
CA GLN A 151 -14.45 -1.46 -8.31
C GLN A 151 -15.47 -0.41 -8.78
N LYS A 152 -15.03 0.84 -9.00
CA LYS A 152 -15.88 1.92 -9.53
C LYS A 152 -16.41 1.56 -10.92
N ALA A 153 -15.56 1.02 -11.80
CA ALA A 153 -15.97 0.58 -13.13
C ALA A 153 -17.01 -0.57 -13.06
N ALA A 154 -16.82 -1.53 -12.16
CA ALA A 154 -17.77 -2.62 -11.97
C ALA A 154 -19.14 -2.12 -11.47
N GLN A 155 -19.15 -1.18 -10.53
CA GLN A 155 -20.39 -0.57 -10.02
C GLN A 155 -21.13 0.22 -11.11
N LEU A 156 -20.42 0.99 -11.94
CA LEU A 156 -21.01 1.72 -13.06
C LEU A 156 -21.62 0.76 -14.09
N ARG A 157 -20.90 -0.31 -14.45
CA ARG A 157 -21.42 -1.34 -15.36
C ARG A 157 -22.70 -1.99 -14.82
N LYS A 158 -22.72 -2.32 -13.53
CA LYS A 158 -23.91 -2.89 -12.87
C LYS A 158 -25.12 -1.95 -12.97
N ARG A 159 -24.94 -0.67 -12.65
CA ARG A 159 -26.00 0.34 -12.74
C ARG A 159 -26.51 0.54 -14.17
N GLN A 160 -25.62 0.54 -15.16
CA GLN A 160 -26.00 0.65 -16.57
C GLN A 160 -26.86 -0.54 -17.01
N GLU A 161 -26.52 -1.75 -16.58
CA GLU A 161 -27.29 -2.95 -16.92
C GLU A 161 -28.67 -2.96 -16.23
N GLU A 162 -28.75 -2.55 -14.97
CA GLU A 162 -30.03 -2.38 -14.25
C GLU A 162 -30.95 -1.37 -14.95
N LEU A 163 -30.39 -0.23 -15.38
CA LEU A 163 -31.13 0.78 -16.14
C LEU A 163 -31.61 0.23 -17.49
N ARG A 164 -30.75 -0.49 -18.22
CA ARG A 164 -31.11 -1.09 -19.51
C ARG A 164 -32.28 -2.07 -19.36
N LYS A 165 -32.22 -2.97 -18.38
CA LYS A 165 -33.31 -3.91 -18.08
C LYS A 165 -34.61 -3.20 -17.72
N ALA A 166 -34.56 -2.18 -16.86
CA ALA A 166 -35.74 -1.41 -16.48
C ALA A 166 -36.38 -0.70 -17.68
N MET A 167 -35.57 -0.16 -18.61
CA MET A 167 -36.06 0.47 -19.83
C MET A 167 -36.70 -0.55 -20.78
N GLU A 168 -36.11 -1.74 -20.92
CA GLU A 168 -36.67 -2.84 -21.73
C GLU A 168 -37.99 -3.36 -21.16
N GLU A 169 -38.07 -3.57 -19.84
CA GLU A 169 -39.31 -3.97 -19.18
C GLU A 169 -40.41 -2.92 -19.33
N LYS A 170 -40.08 -1.63 -19.20
CA LYS A 170 -41.04 -0.54 -19.39
C LYS A 170 -41.56 -0.50 -20.82
N ALA A 171 -40.68 -0.61 -21.81
CA ALA A 171 -41.06 -0.64 -23.22
C ALA A 171 -41.97 -1.85 -23.53
N ALA A 172 -41.67 -3.03 -22.99
CA ALA A 172 -42.49 -4.23 -23.16
C ALA A 172 -43.90 -4.06 -22.56
N ARG A 173 -44.01 -3.46 -21.35
CA ARG A 173 -45.31 -3.17 -20.72
C ARG A 173 -46.12 -2.16 -21.53
N GLU A 174 -45.50 -1.11 -22.05
CA GLU A 174 -46.18 -0.10 -22.86
C GLU A 174 -46.67 -0.68 -24.20
N ALA A 175 -45.89 -1.55 -24.85
CA ALA A 175 -46.30 -2.25 -26.06
C ALA A 175 -47.49 -3.19 -25.81
N ALA A 176 -47.45 -3.99 -24.74
CA ALA A 176 -48.55 -4.88 -24.35
C ALA A 176 -49.84 -4.10 -24.01
N SER A 177 -49.71 -2.97 -23.31
CA SER A 177 -50.86 -2.12 -22.98
C SER A 177 -51.51 -1.48 -24.21
N LYS A 178 -50.75 -1.18 -25.27
CA LYS A 178 -51.30 -0.65 -26.53
C LYS A 178 -52.08 -1.73 -27.30
N TRP A 179 -51.56 -2.94 -27.38
CA TRP A 179 -52.23 -4.06 -28.07
C TRP A 179 -53.52 -4.54 -27.39
N SER A 180 -53.65 -4.38 -26.07
CA SER A 180 -54.86 -4.77 -25.33
C SER A 180 -56.03 -3.75 -25.45
N ARG A 181 -55.83 -2.61 -26.13
CA ARG A 181 -56.81 -1.52 -26.24
C ARG A 181 -57.48 -1.41 -27.62
N GLU A 182 -57.09 -2.27 -28.57
CA GLU A 182 -57.77 -2.49 -29.86
C GLU A 182 -58.68 -3.73 -29.78
#